data_AF-A0A9Q4BQS6-F1
#
_entry.id   AF-A0A9Q4BQS6-F1
#
_cell.length_a   1.000
_cell.length_b   1.000
_cell.length_c   1.000
_cell.angle_alpha   90.00
_cell.angle_beta   90.00
_cell.angle_gamma   90.00
#
_symmetry.space_group_name_H-M   'P 1'
#
loop_
_entity.id
_entity.type
_entity.pdbx_description
1 polymer ?
#
loop_
_entity_poly.entity_id
_entity_poly.type
_entity_poly.pdbx_seq_one_letter_code
_entity_poly.pdbx_strand_id
1 'polypeptide(L)'
;MSDKEQKKLDMYDAVLSLLSDNKEIISNIPALVSAISRFRKVIDEIRREERAISSEAFEITIQTSKLKDELIFSLVPVASALFNYARENGDLKLKEKCRITQSNFVRMLDRDLLEKAEVLRILAKENIHKLKKYNVSAQRLSELQEKMALYRASLGSKVASFVSTSTMTPLQELFNDADRILSKYMDNYIESLNGNYAEFYDEYLWTRDTENQDAVKVMMEMEEENESEE
;
A
#
# COMPACT_ATOMS: atom_id res chain seq x y z
N MET A 1 7.16 -2.02 0.50
CA MET A 1 8.42 -2.78 0.53
C MET A 1 8.25 -4.00 -0.35
N SER A 2 9.29 -4.45 -1.04
CA SER A 2 9.28 -5.74 -1.76
C SER A 2 9.62 -6.90 -0.82
N ASP A 3 9.22 -8.13 -1.16
CA ASP A 3 9.52 -9.32 -0.35
C ASP A 3 11.03 -9.49 -0.10
N LYS A 4 11.86 -9.11 -1.08
CA LYS A 4 13.33 -9.15 -0.94
C LYS A 4 13.84 -8.14 0.08
N GLU A 5 13.28 -6.94 0.11
CA GLU A 5 13.64 -5.90 1.08
C GLU A 5 13.15 -6.26 2.48
N GLN A 6 11.98 -6.92 2.59
CA GLN A 6 11.48 -7.43 3.87
C GLN A 6 12.43 -8.47 4.46
N LYS A 7 12.83 -9.47 3.67
CA LYS A 7 13.80 -10.49 4.12
C LYS A 7 15.14 -9.89 4.55
N LYS A 8 15.60 -8.84 3.86
CA LYS A 8 16.81 -8.10 4.28
C LYS A 8 16.61 -7.40 5.62
N LEU A 9 15.47 -6.76 5.83
CA LEU A 9 15.16 -6.10 7.10
C LEU A 9 15.10 -7.11 8.25
N ASP A 10 14.48 -8.26 8.02
CA ASP A 10 14.42 -9.36 8.99
C ASP A 10 15.83 -9.86 9.36
N MET A 11 16.71 -10.04 8.36
CA MET A 11 18.12 -10.38 8.60
C MET A 11 18.86 -9.29 9.39
N TYR A 12 18.65 -8.01 9.06
CA TYR A 12 19.26 -6.91 9.79
C TYR A 12 18.87 -6.90 11.27
N ASP A 13 17.60 -7.21 11.56
CA ASP A 13 17.07 -7.32 12.91
C ASP A 13 17.67 -8.51 13.67
N ALA A 14 17.78 -9.67 13.02
CA ALA A 14 18.41 -10.85 13.60
C ALA A 14 19.88 -10.58 13.94
N VAL A 15 20.63 -9.94 13.04
CA VAL A 15 22.02 -9.51 13.29
C VAL A 15 22.08 -8.53 14.47
N LEU A 16 21.20 -7.54 14.55
CA LEU A 16 21.17 -6.61 15.68
C LEU A 16 20.82 -7.30 17.01
N SER A 17 19.96 -8.33 16.99
CA SER A 17 19.64 -9.14 18.16
C SER A 17 20.85 -9.91 18.64
N LEU A 18 21.49 -10.68 17.74
CA LEU A 18 22.71 -11.44 18.05
C LEU A 18 23.80 -10.55 18.64
N LEU A 19 24.01 -9.37 18.05
CA LEU A 19 24.99 -8.40 18.54
C LEU A 19 24.57 -7.74 19.85
N SER A 20 23.28 -7.67 20.15
CA SER A 20 22.79 -7.20 21.44
C SER A 20 22.99 -8.25 22.54
N ASP A 21 22.89 -9.53 22.19
CA ASP A 21 23.01 -10.64 23.13
C ASP A 21 24.49 -10.92 23.48
N ASN A 22 25.40 -10.62 22.54
CA ASN A 22 26.85 -10.80 22.70
C ASN A 22 27.62 -9.50 23.03
N LYS A 23 26.99 -8.53 23.70
CA LYS A 23 27.57 -7.19 23.98
C LYS A 23 28.94 -7.24 24.64
N GLU A 24 29.20 -8.21 25.52
CA GLU A 24 30.48 -8.32 26.23
C GLU A 24 31.65 -8.56 25.26
N ILE A 25 31.46 -9.44 24.27
CA ILE A 25 32.44 -9.75 23.22
C ILE A 25 32.74 -8.49 22.40
N ILE A 26 31.69 -7.76 22.03
CA ILE A 26 31.70 -6.65 21.08
C ILE A 26 32.22 -5.35 21.71
N SER A 27 32.00 -5.17 23.02
CA SER A 27 32.33 -3.93 23.75
C SER A 27 33.82 -3.59 23.72
N ASN A 28 34.67 -4.59 23.49
CA ASN A 28 36.12 -4.44 23.38
C ASN A 28 36.59 -3.80 22.06
N ILE A 29 35.69 -3.62 21.08
CA ILE A 29 36.00 -2.98 19.79
C ILE A 29 35.11 -1.73 19.62
N PRO A 30 35.56 -0.55 20.11
CA PRO A 30 34.76 0.68 20.03
C PRO A 30 34.33 1.06 18.61
N ALA A 31 35.14 0.74 17.61
CA ALA A 31 34.83 0.99 16.21
C ALA A 31 33.65 0.14 15.72
N LEU A 32 33.54 -1.11 16.17
CA LEU A 32 32.41 -2.00 15.89
C LEU A 32 31.15 -1.50 16.60
N VAL A 33 31.25 -1.08 17.86
CA VAL A 33 30.12 -0.46 18.59
C VAL A 33 29.60 0.78 17.85
N SER A 34 30.49 1.62 17.30
CA SER A 34 30.10 2.77 16.48
C SER A 34 29.40 2.35 15.18
N ALA A 35 29.90 1.31 14.50
CA ALA A 35 29.28 0.77 13.29
C ALA A 35 27.87 0.22 13.56
N ILE A 36 27.69 -0.54 14.64
CA ILE A 36 26.39 -1.07 15.08
C ILE A 36 25.40 0.07 15.37
N SER A 37 25.87 1.13 16.03
CA SER A 37 25.03 2.32 16.29
C SER A 37 24.57 2.99 15.00
N ARG A 38 25.43 3.10 13.99
CA ARG A 38 25.06 3.64 12.66
C ARG A 38 24.09 2.71 11.94
N PHE A 39 24.35 1.41 11.96
CA PHE A 39 23.50 0.40 11.34
C PHE A 39 22.08 0.44 11.91
N ARG A 40 21.93 0.47 13.24
CA ARG A 40 20.62 0.62 13.91
C ARG A 40 19.88 1.87 13.47
N LYS A 41 20.56 3.01 13.37
CA LYS A 41 19.92 4.26 12.90
C LYS A 41 19.37 4.12 11.49
N VAL A 42 20.12 3.50 10.58
CA VAL A 42 19.64 3.27 9.20
C VAL A 42 18.41 2.35 9.19
N ILE A 43 18.39 1.29 10.00
CA ILE A 43 17.23 0.40 10.14
C ILE A 43 16.00 1.15 10.69
N ASP A 44 16.19 2.01 11.69
CA ASP A 44 15.11 2.85 12.23
C ASP A 44 14.55 3.82 11.17
N GLU A 45 15.42 4.36 10.31
CA GLU A 45 15.02 5.18 9.17
C GLU A 45 14.24 4.37 8.12
N ILE A 46 14.69 3.15 7.77
CA ILE A 46 13.96 2.22 6.87
C ILE A 46 12.53 2.01 7.38
N ARG A 47 12.37 1.67 8.66
CA ARG A 47 11.06 1.44 9.29
C ARG A 47 10.19 2.71 9.36
N ARG A 48 10.81 3.88 9.45
CA ARG A 48 10.08 5.16 9.45
C ARG A 48 9.50 5.43 8.06
N GLU A 49 10.32 5.31 7.02
CA GLU A 49 9.91 5.54 5.64
C GLU A 49 8.85 4.51 5.20
N GLU A 50 8.99 3.24 5.61
CA GLU A 50 7.98 2.22 5.34
C GLU A 50 6.61 2.60 5.92
N ARG A 51 6.56 3.02 7.19
CA ARG A 51 5.31 3.43 7.85
C ARG A 51 4.70 4.65 7.17
N ALA A 52 5.51 5.60 6.72
CA ALA A 52 5.05 6.78 6.00
C ALA A 52 4.35 6.39 4.68
N ILE A 53 4.99 5.52 3.89
CA ILE A 53 4.44 5.02 2.62
C ILE A 53 3.13 4.25 2.85
N SER A 54 3.08 3.38 3.87
CA SER A 54 1.87 2.61 4.19
C SER A 54 0.71 3.51 4.64
N SER A 55 0.98 4.55 5.42
CA SER A 55 -0.03 5.49 5.89
C SER A 55 -0.62 6.32 4.74
N GLU A 56 0.23 6.81 3.84
CA GLU A 56 -0.19 7.61 2.68
C GLU A 56 -1.06 6.78 1.72
N ALA A 57 -0.65 5.54 1.42
CA ALA A 57 -1.43 4.64 0.57
C ALA A 57 -2.81 4.31 1.16
N PHE A 58 -2.89 4.14 2.48
CA PHE A 58 -4.14 3.91 3.19
C PHE A 58 -5.06 5.14 3.14
N GLU A 59 -4.51 6.33 3.37
CA GLU A 59 -5.27 7.57 3.31
C GLU A 59 -5.84 7.82 1.90
N ILE A 60 -5.03 7.64 0.86
CA ILE A 60 -5.46 7.75 -0.55
C ILE A 60 -6.60 6.76 -0.84
N THR A 61 -6.53 5.55 -0.28
CA THR A 61 -7.59 4.55 -0.45
C THR A 61 -8.91 4.98 0.21
N ILE A 62 -8.85 5.49 1.44
CA ILE A 62 -10.03 6.04 2.13
C ILE A 62 -10.64 7.20 1.34
N GLN A 63 -9.81 8.16 0.92
CA GLN A 63 -10.27 9.33 0.17
C GLN A 63 -10.93 8.92 -1.16
N THR A 64 -10.32 7.96 -1.89
CA THR A 64 -10.87 7.43 -3.14
C THR A 64 -12.23 6.75 -2.90
N SER A 65 -12.38 5.97 -1.83
CA SER A 65 -13.65 5.33 -1.48
C SER A 65 -14.74 6.37 -1.17
N LYS A 66 -14.41 7.41 -0.40
CA LYS A 66 -15.35 8.51 -0.11
C LYS A 66 -15.83 9.21 -1.38
N LEU A 67 -14.92 9.52 -2.30
CA LEU A 67 -15.26 10.12 -3.59
C LEU A 67 -16.14 9.20 -4.45
N LYS A 68 -15.92 7.89 -4.40
CA LYS A 68 -16.79 6.89 -5.05
C LYS A 68 -18.21 6.97 -4.49
N ASP A 69 -18.34 6.96 -3.17
CA ASP A 69 -19.66 7.02 -2.51
C ASP A 69 -20.39 8.33 -2.81
N GLU A 70 -19.68 9.46 -2.78
CA GLU A 70 -20.24 10.77 -3.13
C GLU A 70 -20.70 10.86 -4.58
N LEU A 71 -19.95 10.27 -5.51
CA LEU A 71 -20.33 10.16 -6.92
C LEU A 71 -21.59 9.32 -7.06
N ILE A 72 -21.63 8.14 -6.44
CA ILE A 72 -22.78 7.23 -6.49
C ILE A 72 -24.03 7.92 -5.91
N PHE A 73 -23.89 8.60 -4.77
CA PHE A 73 -24.98 9.32 -4.12
C PHE A 73 -25.58 10.42 -5.02
N SER A 74 -24.74 11.13 -5.78
CA SER A 74 -25.21 12.11 -6.76
C SER A 74 -25.77 11.49 -8.05
N LEU A 75 -25.32 10.30 -8.42
CA LEU A 75 -25.70 9.63 -9.67
C LEU A 75 -27.06 8.91 -9.56
N VAL A 76 -27.37 8.33 -8.41
CA VAL A 76 -28.62 7.57 -8.16
C VAL A 76 -29.89 8.40 -8.43
N PRO A 77 -30.02 9.66 -7.96
CA PRO A 77 -31.18 10.50 -8.28
C PRO A 77 -31.33 10.77 -9.77
N VAL A 78 -30.23 10.97 -10.50
CA VAL A 78 -30.24 11.22 -11.95
C VAL A 78 -30.70 9.97 -12.71
N ALA A 79 -30.18 8.79 -12.34
CA ALA A 79 -30.61 7.51 -12.92
C ALA A 79 -32.10 7.25 -12.65
N SER A 80 -32.56 7.51 -11.43
CA SER A 80 -33.96 7.32 -11.02
C SER A 80 -34.90 8.27 -11.76
N ALA A 81 -34.51 9.53 -11.94
CA ALA A 81 -35.26 10.52 -12.71
C ALA A 81 -35.40 10.10 -14.18
N LEU A 82 -34.30 9.66 -14.82
CA LEU A 82 -34.33 9.15 -16.19
C LEU A 82 -35.22 7.91 -16.33
N PHE A 83 -35.14 6.98 -15.37
CA PHE A 83 -35.98 5.79 -15.35
C PHE A 83 -37.48 6.12 -15.25
N ASN A 84 -37.85 7.03 -14.34
CA ASN A 84 -39.23 7.46 -14.16
C ASN A 84 -39.75 8.22 -15.38
N TYR A 85 -38.95 9.13 -15.93
CA TYR A 85 -39.26 9.82 -17.19
C TYR A 85 -39.51 8.83 -18.33
N ALA A 86 -38.63 7.85 -18.51
CA ALA A 86 -38.77 6.84 -19.55
C ALA A 86 -40.03 5.98 -19.35
N ARG A 87 -40.32 5.60 -18.10
CA ARG A 87 -41.51 4.83 -17.73
C ARG A 87 -42.81 5.58 -18.07
N GLU A 88 -42.90 6.86 -17.73
CA GLU A 88 -44.11 7.67 -18.00
C GLU A 88 -44.34 7.91 -19.49
N ASN A 89 -43.28 7.98 -20.29
CA ASN A 89 -43.37 8.26 -21.73
C ASN A 89 -43.37 6.98 -22.60
N GLY A 90 -43.35 5.80 -21.99
CA GLY A 90 -43.33 4.52 -22.72
C GLY A 90 -42.02 4.23 -23.47
N ASP A 91 -40.92 4.93 -23.17
CA ASP A 91 -39.61 4.70 -23.79
C ASP A 91 -38.90 3.51 -23.12
N LEU A 92 -39.19 2.30 -23.63
CA LEU A 92 -38.61 1.07 -23.12
C LEU A 92 -37.08 1.02 -23.24
N LYS A 93 -36.50 1.63 -24.28
CA LYS A 93 -35.04 1.63 -24.49
C LYS A 93 -34.34 2.48 -23.43
N LEU A 94 -34.85 3.68 -23.16
CA LEU A 94 -34.29 4.56 -22.15
C LEU A 94 -34.48 3.97 -20.75
N LYS A 95 -35.64 3.36 -20.50
CA LYS A 95 -35.97 2.71 -19.23
C LYS A 95 -34.97 1.61 -18.87
N GLU A 96 -34.69 0.67 -19.78
CA GLU A 96 -33.74 -0.41 -19.51
C GLU A 96 -32.30 0.13 -19.34
N LYS A 97 -31.90 1.14 -20.10
CA LYS A 97 -30.56 1.77 -19.96
C LYS A 97 -30.34 2.42 -18.58
N CYS A 98 -31.41 2.90 -17.95
CA CYS A 98 -31.38 3.63 -16.68
C CYS A 98 -31.82 2.77 -15.48
N ARG A 99 -32.15 1.50 -15.69
CA ARG A 99 -32.56 0.56 -14.64
C ARG A 99 -31.34 0.11 -13.82
N ILE A 100 -30.85 0.99 -12.95
CA ILE A 100 -29.66 0.78 -12.14
C ILE A 100 -29.93 1.26 -10.72
N THR A 101 -29.58 0.43 -9.74
CA THR A 101 -29.69 0.76 -8.32
C THR A 101 -28.35 1.21 -7.74
N GLN A 102 -28.37 1.78 -6.54
CA GLN A 102 -27.15 2.09 -5.79
C GLN A 102 -26.25 0.86 -5.65
N SER A 103 -26.83 -0.32 -5.35
CA SER A 103 -26.08 -1.57 -5.20
C SER A 103 -25.35 -1.97 -6.49
N ASN A 104 -25.97 -1.72 -7.66
CA ASN A 104 -25.30 -1.94 -8.94
C ASN A 104 -24.08 -1.03 -9.10
N PHE A 105 -24.20 0.26 -8.77
CA PHE A 105 -23.06 1.20 -8.87
C PHE A 105 -21.92 0.87 -7.90
N VAL A 106 -22.24 0.48 -6.66
CA VAL A 106 -21.22 0.10 -5.67
C VAL A 106 -20.39 -1.09 -6.16
N ARG A 107 -21.02 -2.04 -6.85
CA ARG A 107 -20.38 -3.25 -7.38
C ARG A 107 -19.66 -3.04 -8.72
N MET A 108 -19.75 -1.86 -9.33
CA MET A 108 -19.05 -1.59 -10.59
C MET A 108 -17.56 -1.38 -10.37
N LEU A 109 -16.77 -1.83 -11.35
CA LEU A 109 -15.37 -1.46 -11.49
C LEU A 109 -15.26 0.06 -11.71
N ASP A 110 -14.14 0.64 -11.29
CA ASP A 110 -13.99 2.10 -11.27
C ASP A 110 -14.08 2.73 -12.66
N ARG A 111 -13.56 2.03 -13.68
CA ARG A 111 -13.69 2.40 -15.10
C ARG A 111 -15.16 2.37 -15.55
N ASP A 112 -15.85 1.29 -15.25
CA ASP A 112 -17.25 1.07 -15.68
C ASP A 112 -18.18 2.08 -14.99
N LEU A 113 -17.92 2.41 -13.73
CA LEU A 113 -18.66 3.43 -13.00
C LEU A 113 -18.53 4.80 -13.67
N LEU A 114 -17.32 5.22 -14.04
CA LEU A 114 -17.09 6.50 -14.73
C LEU A 114 -17.74 6.53 -16.12
N GLU A 115 -17.64 5.44 -16.88
CA GLU A 115 -18.27 5.33 -18.19
C GLU A 115 -19.80 5.39 -18.06
N LYS A 116 -20.37 4.63 -17.12
CA LYS A 116 -21.82 4.62 -16.87
C LYS A 116 -22.32 5.98 -16.38
N ALA A 117 -21.58 6.64 -15.50
CA ALA A 117 -21.89 7.98 -15.03
C ALA A 117 -21.94 8.99 -16.18
N GLU A 118 -20.99 8.91 -17.12
CA GLU A 118 -20.96 9.79 -18.29
C GLU A 118 -22.15 9.55 -19.22
N VAL A 119 -22.48 8.27 -19.50
CA VAL A 119 -23.66 7.92 -20.31
C VAL A 119 -24.94 8.49 -19.68
N LEU A 120 -25.14 8.33 -18.37
CA LEU A 120 -26.31 8.86 -17.68
C LEU A 120 -26.35 10.39 -17.68
N ARG A 121 -25.20 11.05 -17.51
CA ARG A 121 -25.09 12.51 -17.57
C ARG A 121 -25.46 13.06 -18.95
N ILE A 122 -24.99 12.41 -20.02
CA ILE A 122 -25.32 12.77 -21.41
C ILE A 122 -26.83 12.63 -21.63
N LEU A 123 -27.42 11.48 -21.29
CA LEU A 123 -28.86 11.24 -21.42
C LEU A 123 -29.70 12.25 -20.61
N ALA A 124 -29.24 12.60 -19.40
CA ALA A 124 -29.90 13.60 -18.57
C ALA A 124 -29.80 15.00 -19.17
N LYS A 125 -28.65 15.35 -19.77
CA LYS A 125 -28.45 16.64 -20.44
C LYS A 125 -29.36 16.77 -21.67
N GLU A 126 -29.48 15.73 -22.47
CA GLU A 126 -30.39 15.69 -23.64
C GLU A 126 -31.86 15.88 -23.24
N ASN A 127 -32.24 15.42 -22.05
CA ASN A 127 -33.62 15.48 -21.55
C ASN A 127 -33.83 16.52 -20.45
N ILE A 128 -32.91 17.47 -20.25
CA ILE A 128 -32.85 18.34 -19.07
C ILE A 128 -34.14 19.13 -18.83
N HIS A 129 -34.78 19.62 -19.90
CA HIS A 129 -36.03 20.37 -19.79
C HIS A 129 -37.18 19.53 -19.23
N LYS A 130 -37.20 18.23 -19.56
CA LYS A 130 -38.22 17.28 -19.11
C LYS A 130 -37.93 16.77 -17.70
N LEU A 131 -36.65 16.61 -17.38
CA LEU A 131 -36.21 16.10 -16.08
C LEU A 131 -36.33 17.10 -14.92
N LYS A 132 -36.61 18.38 -15.20
CA LYS A 132 -36.93 19.39 -14.16
C LYS A 132 -38.05 18.94 -13.22
N LYS A 133 -39.06 18.23 -13.74
CA LYS A 133 -40.18 17.68 -12.95
C LYS A 133 -39.75 16.61 -11.93
N TYR A 134 -38.61 15.98 -12.16
CA TYR A 134 -38.01 14.96 -11.29
C TYR A 134 -36.83 15.51 -10.50
N ASN A 135 -36.78 16.84 -10.31
CA ASN A 135 -35.75 17.53 -9.53
C ASN A 135 -34.32 17.34 -10.08
N VAL A 136 -34.15 17.17 -11.40
CA VAL A 136 -32.83 17.23 -12.03
C VAL A 136 -32.68 18.58 -12.72
N SER A 137 -31.68 19.36 -12.28
CA SER A 137 -31.34 20.67 -12.82
C SER A 137 -30.00 20.64 -13.54
N ALA A 138 -29.72 21.66 -14.36
CA ALA A 138 -28.41 21.82 -14.99
C ALA A 138 -27.29 21.95 -13.93
N GLN A 139 -27.58 22.61 -12.80
CA GLN A 139 -26.66 22.71 -11.66
C GLN A 139 -26.29 21.32 -11.11
N ARG A 140 -27.27 20.44 -10.87
CA ARG A 140 -26.99 19.06 -10.41
C ARG A 140 -26.14 18.26 -11.39
N LEU A 141 -26.30 18.49 -12.69
CA LEU A 141 -25.44 17.85 -13.69
C LEU A 141 -24.01 18.41 -13.70
N SER A 142 -23.84 19.70 -13.36
CA SER A 142 -22.51 20.30 -13.14
C SER A 142 -21.83 19.72 -11.91
N GLU A 143 -22.54 19.65 -10.78
CA GLU A 143 -22.05 19.03 -9.55
C GLU A 143 -21.68 17.55 -9.77
N LEU A 144 -22.47 16.81 -10.54
CA LEU A 144 -22.15 15.43 -10.92
C LEU A 144 -20.86 15.37 -11.76
N GLN A 145 -20.68 16.28 -12.71
CA GLN A 145 -19.48 16.35 -13.55
C GLN A 145 -18.23 16.66 -12.72
N GLU A 146 -18.32 17.57 -11.76
CA GLU A 146 -17.23 17.90 -10.83
C GLU A 146 -16.86 16.67 -9.99
N LYS A 147 -17.83 15.96 -9.43
CA LYS A 147 -17.59 14.72 -8.68
C LYS A 147 -16.95 13.61 -9.53
N MET A 148 -17.37 13.48 -10.79
CA MET A 148 -16.72 12.56 -11.73
C MET A 148 -15.26 12.93 -12.00
N ALA A 149 -14.96 14.23 -12.10
CA ALA A 149 -13.59 14.70 -12.29
C ALA A 149 -12.71 14.46 -11.06
N LEU A 150 -13.22 14.75 -9.86
CA LEU A 150 -12.54 14.48 -8.59
C LEU A 150 -12.28 12.98 -8.40
N TYR A 151 -13.27 12.13 -8.68
CA TYR A 151 -13.10 10.68 -8.59
C TYR A 151 -12.09 10.16 -9.62
N ARG A 152 -12.14 10.66 -10.87
CA ARG A 152 -11.14 10.29 -11.89
C ARG A 152 -9.72 10.71 -11.48
N ALA A 153 -9.57 11.90 -10.89
CA ALA A 153 -8.29 12.38 -10.40
C ALA A 153 -7.75 11.51 -9.26
N SER A 154 -8.60 11.10 -8.31
CA SER A 154 -8.17 10.23 -7.20
C SER A 154 -7.77 8.83 -7.65
N LEU A 155 -8.39 8.28 -8.70
CA LEU A 155 -7.91 7.04 -9.34
C LEU A 155 -6.50 7.22 -9.92
N GLY A 156 -6.23 8.37 -10.53
CA GLY A 156 -4.90 8.74 -10.99
C GLY A 156 -3.88 8.82 -9.84
N SER A 157 -4.24 9.47 -8.74
CA SER A 157 -3.39 9.54 -7.54
C SER A 157 -3.16 8.18 -6.89
N LYS A 158 -4.17 7.31 -6.87
CA LYS A 158 -4.05 5.93 -6.38
C LYS A 158 -3.08 5.13 -7.25
N VAL A 159 -3.19 5.22 -8.57
CA VAL A 159 -2.21 4.59 -9.47
C VAL A 159 -0.82 5.20 -9.26
N ALA A 160 -0.73 6.52 -9.11
CA ALA A 160 0.54 7.20 -8.88
C ALA A 160 1.17 6.83 -7.53
N SER A 161 0.41 6.56 -6.46
CA SER A 161 0.97 6.07 -5.19
C SER A 161 1.45 4.63 -5.26
N PHE A 162 0.85 3.80 -6.12
CA PHE A 162 1.38 2.48 -6.46
C PHE A 162 2.61 2.56 -7.38
N VAL A 163 2.67 3.56 -8.26
CA VAL A 163 3.71 3.75 -9.29
C VAL A 163 4.80 4.71 -8.82
N SER A 164 4.69 5.34 -7.65
CA SER A 164 5.73 6.19 -7.05
C SER A 164 6.88 5.32 -6.55
N THR A 165 7.54 4.65 -7.46
CA THR A 165 8.88 4.10 -7.35
C THR A 165 9.91 5.21 -7.18
N SER A 166 9.56 6.49 -7.37
CA SER A 166 10.50 7.61 -7.15
C SER A 166 10.70 7.95 -5.67
N THR A 167 9.76 7.59 -4.77
CA THR A 167 9.96 7.58 -3.31
C THR A 167 10.54 6.25 -2.80
N MET A 168 10.78 5.26 -3.68
CA MET A 168 11.64 4.11 -3.35
C MET A 168 13.13 4.43 -3.46
N THR A 169 13.54 5.53 -4.10
CA THR A 169 14.95 5.95 -4.14
C THR A 169 15.53 6.15 -2.73
N PRO A 170 14.87 6.88 -1.82
CA PRO A 170 15.32 6.97 -0.42
C PRO A 170 15.36 5.61 0.29
N LEU A 171 14.36 4.75 0.11
CA LEU A 171 14.31 3.46 0.78
C LEU A 171 15.42 2.51 0.29
N GLN A 172 15.64 2.47 -1.02
CA GLN A 172 16.72 1.69 -1.63
C GLN A 172 18.10 2.23 -1.23
N GLU A 173 18.27 3.55 -1.15
CA GLU A 173 19.49 4.17 -0.63
C GLU A 173 19.74 3.78 0.82
N LEU A 174 18.71 3.75 1.67
CA LEU A 174 18.84 3.28 3.05
C LEU A 174 19.22 1.79 3.13
N PHE A 175 18.63 0.93 2.29
CA PHE A 175 19.05 -0.48 2.20
C PHE A 175 20.50 -0.63 1.73
N ASN A 176 20.92 0.15 0.73
CA ASN A 176 22.31 0.17 0.25
C ASN A 176 23.27 0.68 1.32
N ASP A 177 22.85 1.66 2.12
CA ASP A 177 23.62 2.19 3.23
C ASP A 177 23.77 1.17 4.37
N ALA A 178 22.69 0.46 4.70
CA ALA A 178 22.72 -0.67 5.62
C ALA A 178 23.68 -1.77 5.13
N ASP A 179 23.55 -2.19 3.87
CA ASP A 179 24.42 -3.19 3.23
C ASP A 179 25.90 -2.75 3.26
N ARG A 180 26.16 -1.48 2.97
CA ARG A 180 27.50 -0.89 3.02
C ARG A 180 28.04 -0.86 4.45
N ILE A 181 27.22 -0.56 5.45
CA ILE A 181 27.66 -0.55 6.84
C ILE A 181 28.03 -1.96 7.30
N LEU A 182 27.15 -2.91 7.01
CA LEU A 182 27.31 -4.32 7.33
C LEU A 182 28.59 -4.87 6.68
N SER A 183 28.68 -4.78 5.35
CA SER A 183 29.79 -5.36 4.58
C SER A 183 31.15 -4.68 4.77
N LYS A 184 31.19 -3.35 4.85
CA LYS A 184 32.48 -2.63 4.86
C LYS A 184 33.02 -2.37 6.26
N TYR A 185 32.17 -2.35 7.28
CA TYR A 185 32.60 -2.05 8.64
C TYR A 185 32.37 -3.23 9.57
N MET A 186 31.14 -3.76 9.66
CA MET A 186 30.83 -4.77 10.67
C MET A 186 31.52 -6.10 10.40
N ASP A 187 31.45 -6.62 9.17
CA ASP A 187 32.11 -7.88 8.78
C ASP A 187 33.60 -7.87 9.11
N ASN A 188 34.30 -6.81 8.70
CA ASN A 188 35.74 -6.68 8.86
C ASN A 188 36.17 -6.68 10.34
N TYR A 189 35.36 -6.07 11.21
CA TYR A 189 35.63 -6.11 12.66
C TYR A 189 35.27 -7.46 13.26
N ILE A 190 34.21 -8.12 12.81
CA ILE A 190 33.80 -9.43 13.32
C ILE A 190 34.76 -10.53 12.88
N GLU A 191 35.34 -10.43 11.68
CA GLU A 191 36.41 -11.35 11.23
C GLU A 191 37.63 -11.32 12.16
N SER A 192 37.96 -10.16 12.73
CA SER A 192 39.04 -10.05 13.73
C SER A 192 38.77 -10.81 15.03
N LEU A 193 37.50 -11.15 15.31
CA LEU A 193 37.09 -11.91 16.50
C LEU A 193 37.17 -13.42 16.30
N ASN A 194 37.25 -13.92 15.06
CA ASN A 194 37.23 -15.36 14.75
C ASN A 194 38.30 -16.15 15.54
N GLY A 195 39.50 -15.60 15.68
CA GLY A 195 40.59 -16.27 16.41
C GLY A 195 40.35 -16.47 17.91
N ASN A 196 39.47 -15.67 18.53
CA ASN A 196 39.20 -15.72 19.97
C ASN A 196 37.76 -16.15 20.29
N TYR A 197 36.83 -16.01 19.35
CA TYR A 197 35.39 -16.23 19.52
C TYR A 197 34.80 -16.88 18.25
N ALA A 198 35.29 -18.08 17.91
CA ALA A 198 34.89 -18.78 16.69
C ALA A 198 33.38 -19.10 16.65
N GLU A 199 32.79 -19.53 17.77
CA GLU A 199 31.35 -19.84 17.84
C GLU A 199 30.48 -18.60 17.53
N PHE A 200 30.82 -17.44 18.10
CA PHE A 200 30.14 -16.18 17.81
C PHE A 200 30.31 -15.75 16.35
N TYR A 201 31.49 -15.98 15.77
CA TYR A 201 31.76 -15.66 14.36
C TYR A 201 30.89 -16.51 13.42
N ASP A 202 30.79 -17.82 13.68
CA ASP A 202 29.96 -18.73 12.90
C ASP A 202 28.47 -18.39 13.00
N GLU A 203 27.99 -18.11 14.22
CA GLU A 203 26.61 -17.68 14.47
C GLU A 203 26.27 -16.37 13.77
N TYR A 204 27.23 -15.44 13.71
CA TYR A 204 27.09 -14.19 12.97
C TYR A 204 26.97 -14.42 11.45
N LEU A 205 27.85 -15.22 10.87
CA LEU A 205 27.81 -15.52 9.43
C LEU A 205 26.49 -16.21 9.06
N TRP A 206 26.04 -17.14 9.91
CA TRP A 206 24.79 -17.85 9.69
C TRP A 206 23.57 -16.94 9.79
N THR A 207 23.52 -16.07 10.79
CA THR A 207 22.44 -15.07 10.96
C THR A 207 22.38 -14.09 9.79
N ARG A 208 23.54 -13.76 9.22
CA ARG A 208 23.67 -12.83 8.10
C ARG A 208 23.21 -13.43 6.76
N ASP A 209 23.14 -14.75 6.64
CA ASP A 209 22.68 -15.41 5.43
C ASP A 209 21.15 -15.39 5.34
N THR A 210 20.62 -14.59 4.42
CA THR A 210 19.18 -14.42 4.20
C THR A 210 18.47 -15.71 3.78
N GLU A 211 19.17 -16.68 3.17
CA GLU A 211 18.56 -17.97 2.78
C GLU A 211 18.44 -18.93 3.97
N ASN A 212 19.33 -18.83 4.96
CA ASN A 212 19.25 -19.68 6.17
C ASN A 212 18.18 -19.20 7.15
N GLN A 213 17.94 -17.90 7.24
CA GLN A 213 16.85 -17.33 8.05
C GLN A 213 15.47 -17.90 7.66
N ASP A 214 15.22 -18.12 6.36
CA ASP A 214 13.99 -18.76 5.86
C ASP A 214 13.86 -20.22 6.33
N ALA A 215 14.96 -20.99 6.31
CA ALA A 215 14.94 -22.39 6.75
C ALA A 215 14.63 -22.53 8.25
N VAL A 216 15.11 -21.59 9.06
CA VAL A 216 14.92 -21.59 10.52
C VAL A 216 13.51 -21.20 10.89
N LYS A 217 12.96 -20.19 10.21
CA LYS A 217 11.57 -19.79 10.40
C LYS A 217 10.60 -20.94 10.08
N VAL A 218 10.84 -21.66 8.99
CA VAL A 218 10.05 -22.85 8.64
C VAL A 218 10.20 -23.95 9.68
N MET A 219 11.39 -24.18 10.23
CA MET A 219 11.58 -25.17 11.30
C MET A 219 10.88 -24.77 12.61
N MET A 220 10.94 -23.50 13.02
CA MET A 220 10.24 -23.02 14.21
C MET A 220 8.71 -23.07 14.05
N GLU A 221 8.18 -22.69 12.89
CA GLU A 221 6.74 -22.79 12.60
C GLU A 221 6.26 -24.26 12.63
N MET A 222 7.10 -25.21 12.20
CA MET A 222 6.82 -26.65 12.31
C MET A 222 6.92 -27.20 13.74
N GLU A 223 7.76 -26.62 14.60
CA GLU A 223 7.85 -26.98 16.02
C GLU A 223 6.68 -26.43 16.83
N GLU A 224 6.25 -25.18 16.58
CA GLU A 224 5.07 -24.58 17.23
C GLU A 224 3.76 -25.28 16.83
N GLU A 225 3.62 -25.74 15.58
CA GLU A 225 2.47 -26.56 15.18
C GLU A 225 2.44 -27.91 15.90
N ASN A 226 3.59 -28.56 16.10
CA ASN A 226 3.68 -29.84 16.83
C ASN A 226 3.42 -29.70 18.33
N GLU A 227 3.84 -28.60 18.97
CA GLU A 227 3.55 -28.34 20.40
C GLU A 227 2.08 -27.95 20.65
N SER A 228 1.35 -27.52 19.60
CA SER A 228 -0.08 -27.18 19.70
C SER A 228 -1.03 -28.38 19.53
N GLU A 229 -0.49 -29.54 19.11
CA GLU A 229 -1.23 -30.79 18.90
C GLU A 229 -1.06 -31.83 20.03
N GLU A 230 -0.21 -31.55 21.04
CA GLU A 230 -0.06 -32.35 22.28
C GLU A 230 -0.88 -31.80 23.47
#